data_AF-A0A9E5EVD0-F1
#
_entry.id   AF-A0A9E5EVD0-F1
#
_cell.length_a   1.000
_cell.length_b   1.000
_cell.length_c   1.000
_cell.angle_alpha   90.00
_cell.angle_beta   90.00
_cell.angle_gamma   90.00
#
_symmetry.space_group_name_H-M   'P 1'
#
loop_
_entity.id
_entity.type
_entity.pdbx_description
1 polymer ?
#
loop_
_entity_poly.entity_id
_entity_poly.type
_entity_poly.pdbx_seq_one_letter_code
_entity_poly.pdbx_strand_id
1 'polypeptide(L)'
;MKTAKAEAIAIEKSSTERKAELEKQLTETSALLKSAESQLSAEHLPKYLRIVQSFKHDALSPLEGKTCASCATEITSQMMNEVRNYMFVACKSCNRLLYLSEQEERVFRESEAADEA
;
A
#
# COMPACT_ATOMS: atom_id res chain seq x y z
N MET A 1 -42.05 -24.02 -11.07
CA MET A 1 -41.43 -24.61 -9.86
C MET A 1 -40.11 -25.36 -10.10
N LYS A 2 -39.93 -26.10 -11.22
CA LYS A 2 -38.67 -26.81 -11.51
C LYS A 2 -37.48 -25.91 -11.89
N THR A 3 -37.72 -24.81 -12.60
CA THR A 3 -36.72 -23.83 -13.02
C THR A 3 -36.12 -23.06 -11.83
N ALA A 4 -36.96 -22.56 -10.92
CA ALA A 4 -36.50 -21.84 -9.73
C ALA A 4 -35.59 -22.67 -8.80
N LYS A 5 -35.81 -23.99 -8.70
CA LYS A 5 -34.92 -24.88 -7.93
C LYS A 5 -33.58 -25.10 -8.62
N ALA A 6 -33.56 -25.26 -9.95
CA ALA A 6 -32.33 -25.42 -10.71
C ALA A 6 -31.47 -24.14 -10.69
N GLU A 7 -32.10 -22.97 -10.77
CA GLU A 7 -31.44 -21.67 -10.65
C GLU A 7 -30.86 -21.46 -9.23
N ALA A 8 -31.60 -21.81 -8.17
CA ALA A 8 -31.10 -21.73 -6.80
C ALA A 8 -29.84 -22.59 -6.58
N ILE A 9 -29.83 -23.83 -7.09
CA ILE A 9 -28.67 -24.73 -7.01
C ILE A 9 -27.48 -24.17 -7.80
N ALA A 10 -27.72 -23.61 -8.99
CA ALA A 10 -26.66 -23.00 -9.79
C ALA A 10 -26.06 -21.76 -9.11
N ILE A 11 -26.89 -20.92 -8.49
CA ILE A 11 -26.44 -19.75 -7.72
C ILE A 11 -25.63 -20.19 -6.50
N GLU A 12 -26.12 -21.15 -5.72
CA GLU A 12 -25.43 -21.67 -4.53
C GLU A 12 -24.07 -22.29 -4.91
N LYS A 13 -24.02 -23.08 -5.98
CA LYS A 13 -22.77 -23.62 -6.51
C LYS A 13 -21.79 -22.51 -6.92
N SER A 14 -22.24 -21.53 -7.71
CA SER A 14 -21.37 -20.42 -8.12
C SER A 14 -20.89 -19.58 -6.92
N SER A 15 -21.74 -19.39 -5.91
CA SER A 15 -21.40 -18.64 -4.69
C SER A 15 -20.38 -19.39 -3.84
N THR A 16 -20.51 -20.70 -3.72
CA THR A 16 -19.58 -21.54 -2.94
C THR A 16 -18.21 -21.62 -3.63
N GLU A 17 -18.17 -21.81 -4.94
CA GLU A 17 -16.93 -21.79 -5.73
C GLU A 17 -16.22 -20.43 -5.61
N ARG A 18 -16.96 -19.33 -5.75
CA ARG A 18 -16.39 -17.98 -5.66
C ARG A 18 -15.91 -17.63 -4.25
N LYS A 19 -16.61 -18.11 -3.21
CA LYS A 19 -16.18 -17.96 -1.82
C LYS A 19 -14.88 -18.71 -1.56
N ALA A 20 -14.79 -19.96 -2.02
CA ALA A 20 -13.60 -20.78 -1.85
C ALA A 20 -12.37 -20.13 -2.52
N GLU A 21 -12.55 -19.56 -3.71
CA GLU A 21 -11.48 -18.83 -4.40
C GLU A 21 -11.05 -17.58 -3.62
N LEU A 22 -11.99 -16.78 -3.11
CA LEU A 22 -11.68 -15.59 -2.31
C LEU A 22 -10.98 -15.95 -0.98
N GLU A 23 -11.39 -17.04 -0.33
CA GLU A 23 -10.75 -17.54 0.90
C GLU A 23 -9.30 -17.99 0.64
N LYS A 24 -9.07 -18.63 -0.51
CA LYS A 24 -7.72 -18.99 -0.96
C LYS A 24 -6.87 -17.73 -1.18
N GLN A 25 -7.36 -16.77 -1.96
CA GLN A 25 -6.65 -15.51 -2.23
C GLN A 25 -6.36 -14.72 -0.95
N LEU A 26 -7.31 -14.68 0.00
CA LEU A 26 -7.13 -14.05 1.30
C LEU A 26 -6.00 -14.71 2.09
N THR A 27 -5.96 -16.04 2.11
CA THR A 27 -4.93 -16.81 2.82
C THR A 27 -3.55 -16.56 2.23
N GLU A 28 -3.43 -16.63 0.90
CA GLU A 28 -2.18 -16.39 0.17
C GLU A 28 -1.68 -14.95 0.38
N THR A 29 -2.55 -13.96 0.17
CA THR A 29 -2.20 -12.54 0.33
C THR A 29 -1.84 -12.21 1.77
N SER A 30 -2.53 -12.80 2.77
CA SER A 30 -2.20 -12.61 4.19
C SER A 30 -0.83 -13.18 4.55
N ALA A 31 -0.41 -14.29 3.92
CA ALA A 31 0.92 -14.86 4.13
C ALA A 31 2.00 -13.95 3.52
N LEU A 32 1.77 -13.43 2.31
CA LEU A 32 2.68 -12.48 1.67
C LEU A 32 2.83 -11.19 2.50
N LEU A 33 1.72 -10.66 3.02
CA LEU A 33 1.73 -9.49 3.89
C LEU A 33 2.59 -9.72 5.14
N LYS A 34 2.38 -10.83 5.85
CA LYS A 34 3.19 -11.17 7.04
C LYS A 34 4.67 -11.33 6.70
N SER A 35 4.98 -11.93 5.55
CA SER A 35 6.37 -12.06 5.09
C SER A 35 7.00 -10.71 4.79
N ALA A 36 6.26 -9.76 4.20
CA ALA A 36 6.72 -8.41 3.97
C ALA A 36 6.91 -7.64 5.29
N GLU A 37 5.95 -7.73 6.20
CA GLU A 37 6.00 -7.06 7.51
C GLU A 37 7.17 -7.57 8.38
N SER A 38 7.55 -8.84 8.26
CA SER A 38 8.70 -9.41 8.97
C SER A 38 10.06 -8.82 8.57
N GLN A 39 10.13 -8.13 7.44
CA GLN A 39 11.34 -7.45 6.98
C GLN A 39 11.52 -6.07 7.63
N LEU A 40 10.48 -5.54 8.27
CA LEU A 40 10.55 -4.26 8.98
C LEU A 40 11.36 -4.42 10.27
N SER A 41 12.18 -3.41 10.57
CA SER A 41 12.95 -3.37 11.82
C SER A 41 12.01 -3.31 13.04
N ALA A 42 12.52 -3.74 14.20
CA ALA A 42 11.79 -3.65 15.47
C ALA A 42 11.36 -2.22 15.83
N GLU A 43 12.06 -1.21 15.31
CA GLU A 43 11.72 0.21 15.51
C GLU A 43 10.55 0.66 14.61
N HIS A 44 10.51 0.20 13.36
CA HIS A 44 9.54 0.67 12.36
C HIS A 44 8.24 -0.12 12.38
N LEU A 45 8.26 -1.42 12.71
CA LEU A 45 7.08 -2.28 12.69
C LEU A 45 5.92 -1.73 13.55
N PRO A 46 6.11 -1.31 14.82
CA PRO A 46 5.02 -0.76 15.63
C PRO A 46 4.43 0.54 15.05
N LYS A 47 5.29 1.38 14.45
CA LYS A 47 4.87 2.64 13.82
C LYS A 47 4.03 2.37 12.58
N TYR A 48 4.48 1.46 11.73
CA TYR A 48 3.75 1.00 10.54
C TYR A 48 2.39 0.41 10.91
N LEU A 49 2.34 -0.54 11.84
CA LEU A 49 1.10 -1.18 12.27
C LEU A 49 0.07 -0.19 12.80
N ARG A 50 0.51 0.86 13.51
CA ARG A 50 -0.36 1.94 13.99
C ARG A 50 -1.01 2.72 12.84
N ILE A 51 -0.25 3.02 11.79
CA ILE A 51 -0.75 3.71 10.59
C ILE A 51 -1.73 2.79 9.84
N VAL A 52 -1.36 1.53 9.60
CA VAL A 52 -2.23 0.53 8.98
C VAL A 52 -3.52 0.32 9.77
N GLN A 53 -3.46 0.29 11.10
CA GLN A 53 -4.66 0.14 11.91
C GLN A 53 -5.63 1.32 11.71
N SER A 54 -5.10 2.52 11.52
CA SER A 54 -5.86 3.77 11.39
C SER A 54 -6.46 3.94 9.99
N PHE A 55 -5.71 3.60 8.93
CA PHE A 55 -6.08 3.89 7.54
C PHE A 55 -6.33 2.66 6.67
N LYS A 56 -6.07 1.45 7.18
CA LYS A 56 -6.26 0.17 6.49
C LYS A 56 -5.52 0.13 5.15
N HIS A 57 -6.23 -0.11 4.06
CA HIS A 57 -5.68 -0.18 2.71
C HIS A 57 -5.11 1.15 2.21
N ASP A 58 -5.44 2.26 2.87
CA ASP A 58 -5.03 3.62 2.49
C ASP A 58 -3.95 4.18 3.42
N ALA A 59 -3.14 3.28 4.01
CA ALA A 59 -2.11 3.64 4.99
C ALA A 59 -0.84 4.27 4.40
N LEU A 60 -0.60 4.05 3.11
CA LEU A 60 0.54 4.57 2.38
C LEU A 60 0.04 5.54 1.30
N SER A 61 0.83 6.57 1.02
CA SER A 61 0.57 7.55 -0.02
C SER A 61 1.80 7.74 -0.89
N PRO A 62 1.66 7.66 -2.22
CA PRO A 62 2.73 8.09 -3.10
C PRO A 62 2.92 9.60 -3.00
N LEU A 63 4.11 10.05 -3.36
CA LEU A 63 4.42 11.44 -3.67
C LEU A 63 4.25 11.69 -5.18
N GLU A 64 3.62 12.81 -5.48
CA GLU A 64 3.55 13.43 -6.80
C GLU A 64 4.28 14.77 -6.70
N GLY A 65 5.54 14.80 -7.15
CA GLY A 65 6.48 15.86 -6.81
C GLY A 65 6.60 16.02 -5.29
N LYS A 66 6.32 17.23 -4.79
CA LYS A 66 6.31 17.55 -3.35
C LYS A 66 4.93 17.40 -2.69
N THR A 67 3.99 16.72 -3.31
CA THR A 67 2.61 16.65 -2.82
C THR A 67 2.27 15.23 -2.36
N CYS A 68 1.66 15.14 -1.17
CA CYS A 68 1.07 13.89 -0.69
C CYS A 68 -0.22 13.58 -1.46
N ALA A 69 -0.22 12.53 -2.29
CA ALA A 69 -1.36 12.20 -3.15
C ALA A 69 -2.67 11.93 -2.39
N SER A 70 -2.61 11.41 -1.16
CA SER A 70 -3.83 11.11 -0.38
C SER A 70 -4.50 12.34 0.24
N CYS A 71 -3.78 13.44 0.49
CA CYS A 71 -4.36 14.63 1.14
C CYS A 71 -4.15 15.94 0.38
N ALA A 72 -3.45 15.89 -0.75
CA ALA A 72 -3.12 17.03 -1.60
C ALA A 72 -2.33 18.16 -0.90
N THR A 73 -1.74 17.91 0.26
CA THR A 73 -0.88 18.88 0.95
C THR A 73 0.57 18.73 0.51
N GLU A 74 1.23 19.86 0.29
CA GLU A 74 2.67 19.92 0.03
C GLU A 74 3.47 19.51 1.27
N ILE A 75 4.45 18.64 1.08
CA ILE A 75 5.41 18.24 2.12
C ILE A 75 6.63 19.16 2.11
N THR A 76 7.37 19.18 3.22
CA THR A 76 8.60 19.99 3.27
C THR A 76 9.70 19.37 2.40
N SER A 77 10.63 20.20 1.90
CA SER A 77 11.81 19.71 1.17
C SER A 77 12.64 18.70 2.00
N GLN A 78 12.70 18.88 3.32
CA GLN A 78 13.35 17.93 4.22
C GLN A 78 12.68 16.56 4.19
N MET A 79 11.34 16.51 4.25
CA MET A 79 10.60 15.26 4.14
C MET A 79 10.80 14.59 2.78
N MET A 80 10.86 15.38 1.70
CA MET A 80 11.15 14.84 0.36
C MET A 80 12.53 14.18 0.32
N ASN A 81 13.55 14.83 0.89
CA ASN A 81 14.89 14.28 0.96
C ASN A 81 14.94 13.02 1.84
N GLU A 82 14.25 13.00 2.97
CA GLU A 82 14.15 11.82 3.84
C GLU A 82 13.50 10.65 3.10
N VAL A 83 12.41 10.87 2.35
CA VAL A 83 11.75 9.83 1.56
C VAL A 83 12.67 9.31 0.44
N ARG A 84 13.41 10.20 -0.24
CA ARG A 84 14.42 9.82 -1.25
C ARG A 84 15.56 8.97 -0.68
N ASN A 85 15.91 9.17 0.59
CA ASN A 85 16.88 8.37 1.31
C ASN A 85 16.27 7.11 1.95
N TYR A 86 15.09 6.67 1.50
CA TYR A 86 14.38 5.48 1.99
C TYR A 86 14.10 5.51 3.51
N MET A 87 13.95 6.71 4.09
CA MET A 87 13.63 6.88 5.50
C MET A 87 12.14 6.67 5.77
N PHE A 88 11.82 6.25 7.00
CA PHE A 88 10.44 6.09 7.45
C PHE A 88 9.78 7.45 7.75
N VAL A 89 9.03 8.00 6.78
CA VAL A 89 8.43 9.35 6.88
C VAL A 89 6.91 9.30 6.75
N ALA A 90 6.19 9.85 7.73
CA ALA A 90 4.75 10.05 7.65
C ALA A 90 4.40 11.49 7.26
N CYS A 91 3.33 11.67 6.49
CA CYS A 91 2.81 12.99 6.15
C CYS A 91 2.40 13.76 7.41
N LYS A 92 2.91 14.98 7.61
CA LYS A 92 2.56 15.80 8.79
C LYS A 92 1.10 16.26 8.80
N SER A 93 0.41 16.23 7.67
CA SER A 93 -0.99 16.67 7.55
C SER A 93 -1.99 15.53 7.73
N CYS A 94 -1.73 14.35 7.14
CA CYS A 94 -2.69 13.23 7.15
C CYS A 94 -2.16 11.95 7.78
N ASN A 95 -0.89 11.91 8.20
CA ASN A 95 -0.24 10.81 8.91
C ASN A 95 -0.13 9.46 8.15
N ARG A 96 -0.39 9.44 6.84
CA ARG A 96 -0.06 8.29 5.97
C ARG A 96 1.44 8.20 5.73
N LEU A 97 1.94 6.99 5.55
CA LEU A 97 3.35 6.74 5.24
C LEU A 97 3.65 7.15 3.79
N LEU A 98 4.69 7.95 3.59
CA LEU A 98 5.05 8.47 2.28
C LEU A 98 6.04 7.54 1.57
N TYR A 99 5.88 7.38 0.26
CA TYR A 99 6.83 6.68 -0.60
C TYR A 99 6.97 7.40 -1.95
N LEU A 100 8.10 7.19 -2.64
CA LEU A 100 8.28 7.69 -4.01
C LEU A 100 7.41 6.86 -4.96
N SER A 101 6.63 7.54 -5.80
CA SER A 101 6.02 6.85 -6.94
C SER A 101 7.12 6.36 -7.90
N GLU A 102 6.82 5.36 -8.72
CA GLU A 102 7.78 4.84 -9.71
C GLU A 102 8.31 5.96 -10.64
N GLN A 103 7.47 6.96 -10.93
CA GLN A 103 7.86 8.12 -11.72
C GLN A 103 8.86 9.01 -10.97
N GLU A 104 8.56 9.34 -9.70
CA GLU A 104 9.46 10.15 -8.87
C GLU A 104 10.79 9.44 -8.59
N GLU A 105 10.75 8.11 -8.43
CA GLU A 105 11.96 7.30 -8.23
C GLU A 105 12.85 7.33 -9.48
N ARG A 106 12.26 7.26 -10.68
CA ARG A 106 13.00 7.40 -11.94
C ARG A 106 13.66 8.78 -12.06
N VAL A 107 12.91 9.85 -11.81
CA VAL A 107 13.43 11.22 -11.88
C VAL A 107 14.57 11.43 -10.88
N PHE A 108 14.43 10.91 -9.67
CA PHE A 108 15.48 11.02 -8.66
C PHE A 108 16.77 10.32 -9.09
N ARG A 109 16.67 9.08 -9.58
CA ARG A 109 17.83 8.32 -10.09
C ARG A 109 18.51 9.01 -11.29
N GLU A 110 17.73 9.58 -12.20
CA GLU A 110 18.26 10.37 -13.33
C GLU A 110 19.01 11.62 -12.85
N SER A 111 18.50 12.31 -11.81
CA SER A 111 19.19 13.47 -11.24
C SER A 111 20.50 13.13 -10.53
N GLU A 112 20.55 12.03 -9.77
CA GLU A 112 21.79 11.59 -9.13
C GLU A 112 22.87 11.23 -10.16
N ALA A 113 22.49 10.55 -11.24
CA ALA A 113 23.41 10.20 -12.32
C ALA A 113 23.96 11.43 -13.08
N ALA A 114 23.21 12.53 -13.12
CA ALA A 114 23.64 13.77 -13.76
C ALA A 114 24.59 14.59 -12.87
N ASP A 115 24.46 14.51 -11.55
CA ASP A 115 25.32 15.23 -10.60
C ASP A 115 26.69 14.53 -10.39
N GLU A 116 26.81 13.23 -10.69
CA GLU A 116 28.07 12.46 -10.64
C GLU A 116 28.91 12.53 -11.92
N ALA A 117 28.40 13.15 -13.00
CA ALA A 117 29.04 13.25 -14.32
C ALA A 117 29.75 14.59 -14.55
#